data_AF-A0A937K9K8-F1
#
_entry.id   AF-A0A937K9K8-F1
#
_cell.length_a   1.000
_cell.length_b   1.000
_cell.length_c   1.000
_cell.angle_alpha   90.00
_cell.angle_beta   90.00
_cell.angle_gamma   90.00
#
_symmetry.space_group_name_H-M   'P 1'
#
loop_
_entity.id
_entity.type
_entity.pdbx_description
1 polymer ?
#
loop_
_entity_poly.entity_id
_entity_poly.type
_entity_poly.pdbx_seq_one_letter_code
_entity_poly.pdbx_strand_id
1 'polypeptide(L)'
;MLRTALLLPLLAFPLSGCLLVDVNTRSGFYTGGTVSSTVTTTDTIQESGDIYDASIGGIEYFSTLGNGRAEAYSAILAGSDTGTTPTSGQAVYLADYEVAVISNLRYYETELRGVSSLDDGKISIVADFDQGTVTGSDGALVVDGAITGRAFEGGVVYAGHDGDLEGLVGDQGVIGAFHGNNGKIVFAGGFVGN
;
A
#
# COMPACT_ATOMS: atom_id res chain seq x y z
N MET A 1 0.90 -25.73 -71.35
CA MET A 1 -0.03 -25.55 -70.22
C MET A 1 0.65 -26.06 -68.96
N LEU A 2 0.86 -25.19 -67.97
CA LEU A 2 0.78 -25.40 -66.50
C LEU A 2 1.22 -26.79 -65.96
N ARG A 3 2.17 -26.94 -65.02
CA ARG A 3 2.19 -26.32 -63.69
C ARG A 3 3.58 -26.41 -63.03
N THR A 4 3.99 -25.29 -62.48
CA THR A 4 5.10 -25.03 -61.57
C THR A 4 5.02 -25.92 -60.32
N ALA A 5 6.11 -26.60 -59.98
CA ALA A 5 6.31 -27.22 -58.68
C ALA A 5 6.96 -26.19 -57.75
N LEU A 6 6.27 -25.82 -56.66
CA LEU A 6 6.85 -25.01 -55.59
C LEU A 6 6.69 -25.77 -54.27
N LEU A 7 7.79 -26.38 -53.83
CA LEU A 7 7.97 -26.80 -52.45
C LEU A 7 8.23 -25.56 -51.59
N LEU A 8 7.39 -25.31 -50.59
CA LEU A 8 7.81 -24.64 -49.36
C LEU A 8 7.26 -25.43 -48.16
N PRO A 9 8.13 -25.94 -47.27
CA PRO A 9 7.68 -26.52 -46.02
C PRO A 9 7.21 -25.40 -45.08
N LEU A 10 6.13 -25.72 -44.37
CA LEU A 10 5.46 -24.97 -43.32
C LEU A 10 6.45 -24.31 -42.34
N LEU A 11 6.50 -22.98 -42.33
CA LEU A 11 7.06 -22.22 -41.22
C LEU A 11 6.11 -22.39 -40.01
N ALA A 12 6.44 -23.30 -39.12
CA ALA A 12 5.88 -23.33 -37.78
C ALA A 12 6.38 -22.10 -37.03
N PHE A 13 5.54 -21.08 -36.90
CA PHE A 13 5.77 -20.00 -35.94
C PHE A 13 5.45 -20.53 -34.54
N PRO A 14 6.42 -20.60 -33.61
CA PRO A 14 6.08 -20.67 -32.21
C PRO A 14 5.57 -19.27 -31.83
N LEU A 15 4.25 -19.06 -31.89
CA LEU A 15 3.63 -17.98 -31.13
C LEU A 15 3.62 -18.40 -29.65
N SER A 16 4.81 -18.49 -29.06
CA SER A 16 4.97 -18.29 -27.63
C SER A 16 4.78 -16.80 -27.37
N GLY A 17 3.55 -16.33 -27.57
CA GLY A 17 3.10 -15.09 -26.97
C GLY A 17 3.12 -15.33 -25.47
N CYS A 18 4.18 -14.90 -24.81
CA CYS A 18 4.08 -14.45 -23.43
C CYS A 18 2.98 -13.37 -23.43
N LEU A 19 1.72 -13.79 -23.28
CA LEU A 19 0.68 -12.92 -22.76
C LEU A 19 1.09 -12.62 -21.31
N LEU A 20 1.96 -11.63 -21.16
CA LEU A 20 2.01 -10.86 -19.93
C LEU A 20 0.65 -10.17 -19.87
N VAL A 21 -0.32 -10.84 -19.24
CA VAL A 21 -1.58 -10.20 -18.90
C VAL A 21 -1.22 -9.20 -17.81
N ASP A 22 -1.08 -7.94 -18.21
CA ASP A 22 -0.79 -6.85 -17.31
C ASP A 22 -1.94 -6.76 -16.30
N VAL A 23 -1.65 -6.99 -15.02
CA VAL A 23 -2.65 -6.95 -13.97
C VAL A 23 -2.97 -5.49 -13.70
N ASN A 24 -4.24 -5.12 -13.78
CA ASN A 24 -4.67 -3.76 -13.47
C ASN A 24 -4.67 -3.54 -11.95
N THR A 25 -3.51 -3.17 -11.40
CA THR A 25 -3.34 -2.80 -9.99
C THR A 25 -3.27 -1.31 -9.80
N ARG A 26 -3.85 -0.81 -8.71
CA ARG A 26 -3.73 0.59 -8.29
C ARG A 26 -3.55 0.67 -6.78
N SER A 27 -2.85 1.70 -6.34
CA SER A 27 -2.82 2.08 -4.94
C SER A 27 -2.70 3.60 -4.79
N GLY A 28 -3.10 4.15 -3.66
CA GLY A 28 -3.04 5.59 -3.45
C GLY A 28 -3.43 6.02 -2.05
N PHE A 29 -3.14 7.27 -1.71
CA PHE A 29 -3.72 7.94 -0.56
C PHE A 29 -5.13 8.41 -0.89
N TYR A 30 -6.07 8.15 0.01
CA TYR A 30 -7.45 8.55 -0.17
C TYR A 30 -7.68 9.96 0.37
N THR A 31 -7.84 10.94 -0.52
CA THR A 31 -8.21 12.31 -0.15
C THR A 31 -9.73 12.50 -0.28
N GLY A 32 -10.52 12.26 0.78
CA GLY A 32 -11.99 12.31 0.61
C GLY A 32 -12.93 12.07 1.80
N GLY A 33 -12.48 12.13 3.06
CA GLY A 33 -13.34 11.78 4.20
C GLY A 33 -13.59 10.26 4.31
N THR A 34 -14.16 9.82 5.44
CA THR A 34 -14.27 8.41 5.90
C THR A 34 -14.43 7.43 4.75
N VAL A 35 -13.42 6.57 4.62
CA VAL A 35 -13.17 5.68 3.50
C VAL A 35 -14.32 4.68 3.31
N SER A 36 -14.99 4.31 4.42
CA SER A 36 -16.18 3.46 4.42
C SER A 36 -17.38 4.00 3.62
N SER A 37 -17.48 5.29 3.30
CA SER A 37 -18.68 5.87 2.64
C SER A 37 -18.57 6.12 1.13
N THR A 38 -17.38 5.95 0.53
CA THR A 38 -17.11 6.48 -0.82
C THR A 38 -16.40 5.50 -1.77
N VAL A 39 -16.12 4.26 -1.34
CA VAL A 39 -15.80 3.17 -2.28
C VAL A 39 -17.05 2.93 -3.12
N THR A 40 -17.04 3.46 -4.34
CA THR A 40 -18.16 3.35 -5.27
C THR A 40 -18.52 1.87 -5.39
N THR A 41 -19.77 1.57 -5.06
CA THR A 41 -20.37 0.26 -4.77
C THR A 41 -20.35 -0.77 -5.92
N THR A 42 -19.42 -0.66 -6.86
CA THR A 42 -19.22 -1.59 -7.99
C THR A 42 -18.12 -2.62 -7.75
N ASP A 43 -17.18 -2.37 -6.83
CA ASP A 43 -16.09 -3.31 -6.51
C ASP A 43 -16.33 -3.99 -5.15
N THR A 44 -15.96 -5.27 -5.03
CA THR A 44 -16.11 -6.01 -3.78
C THR A 44 -14.90 -5.69 -2.90
N ILE A 45 -15.14 -4.98 -1.79
CA ILE A 45 -14.14 -4.82 -0.71
C ILE A 45 -13.77 -6.22 -0.23
N GLN A 46 -12.48 -6.53 -0.27
CA GLN A 46 -11.96 -7.80 0.22
C GLN A 46 -11.60 -7.67 1.70
N GLU A 47 -10.86 -6.61 2.04
CA GLU A 47 -10.39 -6.34 3.40
C GLU A 47 -10.43 -4.83 3.67
N SER A 48 -10.70 -4.45 4.91
CA SER A 48 -10.67 -3.07 5.39
C SER A 48 -10.45 -3.04 6.89
N GLY A 49 -9.90 -1.95 7.40
CA GLY A 49 -9.73 -1.73 8.83
C GLY A 49 -9.40 -0.28 9.17
N ASP A 50 -9.25 -0.04 10.46
CA ASP A 50 -8.86 1.24 11.04
C ASP A 50 -7.98 1.00 12.27
N ILE A 51 -6.97 1.85 12.45
CA ILE A 51 -6.14 1.88 13.65
C ILE A 51 -6.30 3.24 14.28
N TYR A 52 -6.63 3.27 15.57
CA TYR A 52 -7.03 4.50 16.24
C TYR A 52 -6.46 4.62 17.65
N ASP A 53 -5.87 5.77 17.94
CA ASP A 53 -5.55 6.24 19.27
C ASP A 53 -6.42 7.45 19.62
N ALA A 54 -7.06 7.42 20.80
CA ALA A 54 -8.01 8.44 21.22
C ALA A 54 -7.41 9.84 21.42
N SER A 55 -6.09 9.94 21.59
CA SER A 55 -5.38 11.20 21.83
C SER A 55 -4.85 11.84 20.55
N ILE A 56 -4.40 11.03 19.58
CA ILE A 56 -3.73 11.55 18.37
C ILE A 56 -4.49 11.28 17.07
N GLY A 57 -5.53 10.45 17.07
CA GLY A 57 -6.29 10.09 15.86
C GLY A 57 -5.85 8.76 15.28
N GLY A 58 -5.91 8.61 13.95
CA GLY A 58 -5.67 7.30 13.35
C GLY A 58 -5.68 7.26 11.83
N ILE A 59 -5.80 6.05 11.31
CA ILE A 59 -5.82 5.74 9.87
C ILE A 59 -7.00 4.83 9.54
N GLU A 60 -7.44 4.87 8.28
CA GLU A 60 -8.41 3.94 7.70
C GLU A 60 -7.85 3.42 6.37
N TYR A 61 -8.05 2.14 6.09
CA TYR A 61 -7.52 1.49 4.89
C TYR A 61 -8.46 0.41 4.35
N PHE A 62 -8.32 0.11 3.06
CA PHE A 62 -9.03 -0.99 2.42
C PHE A 62 -8.31 -1.51 1.18
N SER A 63 -8.72 -2.71 0.76
CA SER A 63 -8.38 -3.29 -0.53
C SER A 63 -9.62 -3.85 -1.22
N THR A 64 -9.69 -3.71 -2.54
CA THR A 64 -10.79 -4.19 -3.39
C THR A 64 -10.29 -5.11 -4.48
N LEU A 65 -11.14 -6.07 -4.85
CA LEU A 65 -10.96 -6.92 -6.01
C LEU A 65 -12.29 -6.99 -6.74
N GLY A 66 -12.34 -6.47 -7.96
CA GLY A 66 -13.58 -6.35 -8.71
C GLY A 66 -13.35 -5.80 -10.11
N ASN A 67 -14.26 -6.12 -11.03
CA ASN A 67 -14.27 -5.54 -12.38
C ASN A 67 -12.92 -5.61 -13.13
N GLY A 68 -12.15 -6.67 -12.87
CA GLY A 68 -10.83 -6.89 -13.47
C GLY A 68 -9.72 -5.99 -12.92
N ARG A 69 -9.88 -5.43 -11.72
CA ARG A 69 -8.90 -4.57 -11.03
C ARG A 69 -8.69 -5.01 -9.59
N ALA A 70 -7.49 -4.75 -9.08
CA ALA A 70 -7.18 -4.80 -7.65
C ALA A 70 -6.72 -3.43 -7.21
N GLU A 71 -7.31 -2.89 -6.14
CA GLU A 71 -6.97 -1.55 -5.65
C GLU A 71 -6.75 -1.57 -4.14
N ALA A 72 -5.86 -0.71 -3.63
CA ALA A 72 -5.63 -0.58 -2.20
C ALA A 72 -5.38 0.88 -1.82
N TYR A 73 -6.07 1.38 -0.80
CA TYR A 73 -5.96 2.77 -0.39
C TYR A 73 -5.89 2.90 1.13
N SER A 74 -5.16 3.92 1.59
CA SER A 74 -5.06 4.30 3.00
C SER A 74 -5.23 5.81 3.15
N ALA A 75 -5.68 6.24 4.32
CA ALA A 75 -5.82 7.65 4.67
C ALA A 75 -5.61 7.89 6.16
N ILE A 76 -5.03 9.05 6.47
CA ILE A 76 -5.03 9.59 7.83
C ILE A 76 -6.41 10.19 8.12
N LEU A 77 -7.01 9.82 9.25
CA LEU A 77 -8.32 10.29 9.66
C LEU A 77 -8.32 11.79 9.90
N ALA A 78 -9.39 12.45 9.45
CA ALA A 78 -9.56 13.89 9.66
C ALA A 78 -9.59 14.23 11.15
N GLY A 79 -8.84 15.25 11.56
CA GLY A 79 -8.72 15.66 12.95
C GLY A 79 -7.62 14.95 13.73
N SER A 80 -6.84 14.06 13.11
CA SER A 80 -5.63 13.50 13.71
C SER A 80 -4.61 14.60 14.01
N ASP A 81 -4.01 14.55 15.20
CA ASP A 81 -3.10 15.56 15.74
C ASP A 81 -2.06 14.89 16.64
N THR A 82 -0.82 14.77 16.15
CA THR A 82 0.31 14.20 16.90
C THR A 82 1.01 15.21 17.81
N GLY A 83 0.40 16.37 18.08
CA GLY A 83 0.98 17.42 18.89
C GLY A 83 2.03 18.26 18.15
N THR A 84 2.86 18.98 18.91
CA THR A 84 3.85 19.89 18.32
C THR A 84 5.07 19.11 17.88
N THR A 85 5.58 19.35 16.67
CA THR A 85 6.84 18.75 16.23
C THR A 85 8.02 19.39 16.98
N PRO A 86 8.79 18.61 17.76
CA PRO A 86 10.02 19.09 18.37
C PRO A 86 11.00 19.62 17.32
N THR A 87 11.79 20.64 17.69
CA THR A 87 12.77 21.24 16.77
C THR A 87 14.14 20.55 16.81
N SER A 88 14.34 19.60 17.71
CA SER A 88 15.62 18.92 17.94
C SER A 88 15.44 17.65 18.76
N GLY A 89 16.44 16.76 18.72
CA GLY A 89 16.49 15.52 19.48
C GLY A 89 15.78 14.35 18.79
N GLN A 90 15.58 13.27 19.55
CA GLN A 90 14.96 12.04 19.07
C GLN A 90 13.80 11.61 19.96
N ALA A 91 12.79 11.01 19.34
CA ALA A 91 11.69 10.33 20.02
C ALA A 91 11.54 8.91 19.48
N VAL A 92 11.11 7.99 20.35
CA VAL A 92 10.82 6.60 19.99
C VAL A 92 9.38 6.32 20.38
N TYR A 93 8.57 5.92 19.40
CA TYR A 93 7.17 5.56 19.56
C TYR A 93 7.01 4.06 19.37
N LEU A 94 6.19 3.43 20.21
CA LEU A 94 5.77 2.06 20.00
C LEU A 94 4.42 2.09 19.29
N ALA A 95 4.39 1.67 18.03
CA ALA A 95 3.20 1.73 17.21
C ALA A 95 2.63 0.33 16.94
N ASP A 96 1.31 0.25 16.95
CA ASP A 96 0.58 -0.85 16.32
C ASP A 96 0.43 -0.54 14.83
N TYR A 97 0.54 -1.57 13.99
CA TYR A 97 0.29 -1.47 12.55
C TYR A 97 -0.66 -2.57 12.08
N GLU A 98 -1.38 -2.29 11.00
CA GLU A 98 -2.25 -3.23 10.30
C GLU A 98 -2.15 -3.02 8.79
N VAL A 99 -2.33 -4.10 8.02
CA VAL A 99 -2.22 -4.10 6.55
C VAL A 99 -3.27 -4.99 5.92
N ALA A 100 -4.09 -4.42 5.03
CA ALA A 100 -4.87 -5.18 4.06
C ALA A 100 -4.01 -5.53 2.85
N VAL A 101 -4.04 -6.80 2.46
CA VAL A 101 -3.22 -7.33 1.36
C VAL A 101 -4.09 -8.14 0.42
N ILE A 102 -3.92 -7.94 -0.88
CA ILE A 102 -4.37 -8.90 -1.90
C ILE A 102 -3.14 -9.36 -2.67
N SER A 103 -2.78 -10.62 -2.46
CA SER A 103 -1.60 -11.25 -3.06
C SER A 103 -1.99 -12.22 -4.18
N ASN A 104 -0.97 -12.77 -4.85
CA ASN A 104 -1.13 -13.79 -5.89
C ASN A 104 -2.08 -13.36 -7.03
N LEU A 105 -2.07 -12.05 -7.35
CA LEU A 105 -2.92 -11.50 -8.39
C LEU A 105 -2.58 -12.10 -9.75
N ARG A 106 -3.60 -12.67 -10.40
CA ARG A 106 -3.49 -13.29 -11.72
C ARG A 106 -4.85 -13.37 -12.42
N TYR A 107 -4.83 -13.24 -13.74
CA TYR A 107 -6.00 -13.56 -14.54
C TYR A 107 -6.17 -15.07 -14.67
N TYR A 108 -7.38 -15.54 -14.44
CA TYR A 108 -7.85 -16.86 -14.81
C TYR A 108 -8.95 -16.68 -15.86
N GLU A 109 -8.64 -17.05 -17.10
CA GLU A 109 -9.47 -16.74 -18.28
C GLU A 109 -9.71 -15.22 -18.40
N THR A 110 -10.88 -14.72 -17.99
CA THR A 110 -11.24 -13.30 -18.03
C THR A 110 -11.39 -12.67 -16.64
N GLU A 111 -11.20 -13.44 -15.58
CA GLU A 111 -11.43 -13.02 -14.20
C GLU A 111 -10.10 -12.75 -13.50
N LEU A 112 -9.96 -11.57 -12.89
CA LEU A 112 -8.83 -11.30 -12.01
C LEU A 112 -9.10 -11.96 -10.65
N ARG A 113 -8.17 -12.79 -10.20
CA ARG A 113 -8.23 -13.48 -8.90
C ARG A 113 -7.03 -13.10 -8.05
N GLY A 114 -7.21 -13.14 -6.74
CA GLY A 114 -6.16 -12.92 -5.73
C GLY A 114 -6.52 -13.65 -4.43
N VAL A 115 -5.62 -13.56 -3.45
CA VAL A 115 -5.83 -14.05 -2.09
C VAL A 115 -5.78 -12.86 -1.16
N SER A 116 -6.89 -12.58 -0.47
CA SER A 116 -6.97 -11.51 0.51
C SER A 116 -6.49 -11.98 1.89
N SER A 117 -5.91 -11.06 2.64
CA SER A 117 -5.52 -11.27 4.03
C SER A 117 -5.36 -9.94 4.77
N LEU A 118 -5.54 -9.99 6.08
CA LEU A 118 -5.12 -8.95 7.02
C LEU A 118 -3.86 -9.42 7.76
N ASP A 119 -2.93 -8.50 7.98
CA ASP A 119 -1.75 -8.68 8.82
C ASP A 119 -1.68 -7.55 9.85
N ASP A 120 -1.10 -7.82 11.01
CA ASP A 120 -0.97 -6.87 12.12
C ASP A 120 0.31 -7.12 12.92
N GLY A 121 0.78 -6.09 13.61
CA GLY A 121 1.96 -6.22 14.45
C GLY A 121 2.33 -4.94 15.18
N LYS A 122 3.53 -4.98 15.78
CA LYS A 122 4.10 -3.85 16.54
C LYS A 122 5.43 -3.44 15.94
N ILE A 123 5.63 -2.15 15.77
CA ILE A 123 6.84 -1.55 15.21
C ILE A 123 7.35 -0.42 16.11
N SER A 124 8.67 -0.33 16.28
CA SER A 124 9.31 0.82 16.91
C SER A 124 9.62 1.87 15.84
N ILE A 125 9.05 3.05 15.99
CA ILE A 125 9.28 4.20 15.10
C ILE A 125 10.19 5.20 15.80
N VAL A 126 11.29 5.55 15.16
CA VAL A 126 12.25 6.56 15.62
C VAL A 126 12.08 7.81 14.77
N ALA A 127 11.67 8.90 15.42
CA ALA A 127 11.70 10.23 14.83
C ALA A 127 12.98 10.95 15.29
N ASP A 128 13.85 11.27 14.34
CA ASP A 128 15.04 12.06 14.57
C ASP A 128 14.80 13.47 14.01
N PHE A 129 14.52 14.41 14.91
CA PHE A 129 14.23 15.80 14.57
C PHE A 129 15.49 16.59 14.22
N ASP A 130 16.68 16.12 14.63
CA ASP A 130 17.95 16.72 14.25
C ASP A 130 18.31 16.38 12.79
N GLN A 131 18.00 15.15 12.36
CA GLN A 131 18.19 14.68 10.98
C GLN A 131 16.98 14.93 10.07
N GLY A 132 15.81 15.18 10.66
CA GLY A 132 14.55 15.33 9.93
C GLY A 132 14.07 14.01 9.33
N THR A 133 14.20 12.89 10.06
CA THR A 133 13.82 11.55 9.55
C THR A 133 12.85 10.83 10.48
N VAL A 134 12.04 9.95 9.91
CA VAL A 134 11.21 8.95 10.61
C VAL A 134 11.59 7.59 10.07
N THR A 135 12.09 6.71 10.92
CA THR A 135 12.55 5.38 10.53
C THR A 135 11.98 4.30 11.46
N GLY A 136 11.83 3.09 10.96
CA GLY A 136 11.37 1.96 11.78
C GLY A 136 11.49 0.64 11.07
N SER A 137 11.60 -0.45 11.82
CA SER A 137 11.48 -1.79 11.25
C SER A 137 11.11 -2.83 12.30
N ASP A 138 10.30 -3.81 11.90
CA ASP A 138 9.99 -5.01 12.68
C ASP A 138 10.38 -6.32 11.94
N GLY A 139 11.02 -6.18 10.78
CA GLY A 139 11.39 -7.27 9.87
C GLY A 139 10.40 -7.52 8.74
N ALA A 140 9.09 -7.33 8.97
CA ALA A 140 8.07 -7.44 7.93
C ALA A 140 7.81 -6.08 7.26
N LEU A 141 7.82 -5.02 8.04
CA LEU A 141 7.67 -3.63 7.65
C LEU A 141 8.99 -2.88 7.89
N VAL A 142 9.38 -2.06 6.92
CA VAL A 142 10.43 -1.05 7.04
C VAL A 142 9.81 0.30 6.68
N VAL A 143 10.10 1.32 7.49
CA VAL A 143 9.64 2.70 7.34
C VAL A 143 10.85 3.59 7.13
N ASP A 144 10.80 4.43 6.10
CA ASP A 144 11.82 5.45 5.84
C ASP A 144 11.14 6.72 5.30
N GLY A 145 11.12 7.77 6.12
CA GLY A 145 10.44 9.02 5.82
C GLY A 145 11.26 10.25 6.20
N ALA A 146 10.97 11.37 5.52
CA ALA A 146 11.57 12.67 5.75
C ALA A 146 10.54 13.63 6.36
N ILE A 147 10.91 14.29 7.45
CA ILE A 147 10.07 15.24 8.19
C ILE A 147 10.06 16.59 7.48
N THR A 148 8.87 17.12 7.22
CA THR A 148 8.65 18.49 6.75
C THR A 148 7.54 19.15 7.58
N GLY A 149 7.93 20.03 8.51
CA GLY A 149 7.00 20.62 9.47
C GLY A 149 6.42 19.54 10.38
N ARG A 150 5.10 19.34 10.33
CA ARG A 150 4.39 18.32 11.12
C ARG A 150 4.16 17.01 10.38
N ALA A 151 4.36 17.02 9.07
CA ALA A 151 4.18 15.86 8.22
C ALA A 151 5.51 15.15 8.02
N PHE A 152 5.44 13.89 7.62
CA PHE A 152 6.55 13.21 6.97
C PHE A 152 6.05 12.44 5.76
N GLU A 153 6.90 12.31 4.75
CA GLU A 153 6.63 11.58 3.52
C GLU A 153 7.83 10.68 3.19
N GLY A 154 7.61 9.57 2.51
CA GLY A 154 8.68 8.68 2.12
C GLY A 154 8.17 7.35 1.58
N GLY A 155 8.83 6.27 1.96
CA GLY A 155 8.49 4.92 1.52
C GLY A 155 8.36 3.92 2.67
N VAL A 156 7.69 2.83 2.35
CA VAL A 156 7.72 1.60 3.14
C VAL A 156 8.22 0.43 2.30
N VAL A 157 8.77 -0.59 2.97
CA VAL A 157 8.92 -1.93 2.39
C VAL A 157 8.13 -2.88 3.26
N TYR A 158 7.03 -3.42 2.73
CA TYR A 158 6.19 -4.41 3.41
C TYR A 158 6.34 -5.78 2.76
N ALA A 159 6.78 -6.77 3.53
CA ALA A 159 7.05 -8.13 3.07
C ALA A 159 7.95 -8.19 1.81
N GLY A 160 8.89 -7.25 1.67
CA GLY A 160 9.76 -7.11 0.50
C GLY A 160 9.15 -6.41 -0.71
N HIS A 161 8.03 -5.71 -0.52
CA HIS A 161 7.35 -4.93 -1.56
C HIS A 161 7.34 -3.45 -1.22
N ASP A 162 7.80 -2.63 -2.16
CA ASP A 162 7.85 -1.18 -2.01
C ASP A 162 6.45 -0.56 -1.99
N GLY A 163 6.31 0.50 -1.19
CA GLY A 163 5.12 1.33 -1.09
C GLY A 163 5.45 2.77 -0.73
N ASP A 164 4.47 3.64 -0.88
CA ASP A 164 4.56 5.05 -0.53
C ASP A 164 4.02 5.27 0.90
N LEU A 165 4.50 6.33 1.55
CA LEU A 165 4.19 6.67 2.94
C LEU A 165 3.88 8.16 3.08
N GLU A 166 2.78 8.47 3.78
CA GLU A 166 2.44 9.80 4.30
C GLU A 166 2.13 9.68 5.78
N GLY A 167 2.49 10.71 6.57
CA GLY A 167 2.32 10.64 8.02
C GLY A 167 2.40 11.96 8.75
N LEU A 168 2.11 11.90 10.04
CA LEU A 168 2.19 12.99 11.01
C LEU A 168 3.08 12.57 12.18
N VAL A 169 3.91 13.49 12.68
CA VAL A 169 4.79 13.24 13.83
C VAL A 169 4.88 14.46 14.74
N GLY A 170 4.82 14.22 16.05
CA GLY A 170 4.98 15.27 17.07
C GLY A 170 5.15 14.72 18.47
N ASP A 171 5.16 15.61 19.45
CA ASP A 171 5.44 15.28 20.86
C ASP A 171 4.39 14.38 21.55
N GLN A 172 3.25 14.11 20.91
CA GLN A 172 2.23 13.18 21.42
C GLN A 172 2.24 11.82 20.71
N GLY A 173 2.93 11.69 19.57
CA GLY A 173 2.96 10.42 18.86
C GLY A 173 3.31 10.50 17.38
N VAL A 174 3.01 9.40 16.68
CA VAL A 174 3.24 9.23 15.25
C VAL A 174 2.07 8.50 14.61
N ILE A 175 1.70 8.93 13.41
CA ILE A 175 0.69 8.30 12.55
C ILE A 175 1.29 8.17 11.16
N GLY A 176 1.20 7.00 10.55
CA GLY A 176 1.59 6.79 9.15
C GLY A 176 0.54 5.99 8.40
N ALA A 177 0.18 6.45 7.21
CA ALA A 177 -0.62 5.74 6.23
C ALA A 177 0.29 5.30 5.09
N PHE A 178 0.13 4.08 4.59
CA PHE A 178 0.94 3.60 3.48
C PHE A 178 0.15 2.70 2.53
N HIS A 179 0.66 2.58 1.31
CA HIS A 179 0.11 1.71 0.29
C HIS A 179 1.16 1.30 -0.73
N GLY A 180 0.94 0.21 -1.46
CA GLY A 180 1.81 -0.18 -2.56
C GLY A 180 1.17 -1.19 -3.51
N ASN A 181 1.75 -1.28 -4.71
CA ASN A 181 1.36 -2.28 -5.70
C ASN A 181 2.50 -2.57 -6.68
N ASN A 182 2.52 -3.77 -7.26
CA ASN A 182 3.51 -4.15 -8.28
C ASN A 182 2.98 -5.11 -9.37
N GLY A 183 1.66 -5.15 -9.56
CA GLY A 183 0.99 -6.07 -10.48
C GLY A 183 0.77 -7.49 -9.94
N LYS A 184 1.45 -7.91 -8.86
CA LYS A 184 1.22 -9.23 -8.22
C LYS A 184 0.58 -9.14 -6.84
N ILE A 185 0.72 -7.98 -6.22
CA ILE A 185 0.17 -7.63 -4.92
C ILE A 185 -0.34 -6.19 -4.96
N VAL A 186 -1.40 -5.93 -4.20
CA VAL A 186 -1.76 -4.60 -3.70
C VAL A 186 -1.82 -4.67 -2.18
N PHE A 187 -1.40 -3.61 -1.51
CA PHE A 187 -1.53 -3.49 -0.06
C PHE A 187 -1.79 -2.05 0.36
N ALA A 188 -2.49 -1.90 1.47
CA ALA A 188 -2.69 -0.63 2.14
C ALA A 188 -2.85 -0.86 3.64
N GLY A 189 -2.34 0.07 4.42
CA GLY A 189 -2.33 -0.05 5.87
C GLY A 189 -1.90 1.25 6.52
N GLY A 190 -1.52 1.13 7.79
CA GLY A 190 -0.94 2.22 8.52
C GLY A 190 -0.43 1.80 9.89
N PHE A 191 0.09 2.77 10.62
CA PHE A 191 0.56 2.59 11.99
C PHE A 191 0.21 3.81 12.84
N VAL A 192 -0.03 3.57 14.13
CA VAL A 192 -0.34 4.60 15.12
C VAL A 192 0.38 4.24 16.43
N GLY A 193 1.09 5.20 17.02
CA GLY A 193 1.80 4.98 18.28
C GLY A 193 2.16 6.26 19.01
N ASN A 194 2.43 6.12 20.31
CA ASN A 194 2.86 7.17 21.22
C ASN A 194 4.01 6.73 22.13
#